data_AF-A0A8T8DVV7-F1
#
_entry.id   AF-A0A8T8DVV7-F1
#
_cell.length_a   1.000
_cell.length_b   1.000
_cell.length_c   1.000
_cell.angle_alpha   90.00
_cell.angle_beta   90.00
_cell.angle_gamma   90.00
#
_symmetry.space_group_name_H-M   'P 1'
#
loop_
_entity.id
_entity.type
_entity.pdbx_description
1 polymer ?
#
loop_
_entity_poly.entity_id
_entity_poly.type
_entity_poly.pdbx_seq_one_letter_code
_entity_poly.pdbx_strand_id
1 'polypeptide(L)'
;MSPSTRAIDDRTDSTRITRRAAGWLRTRLGRSSPLRPTGGGGLALVAVSAAVSLAAAGLLGGTLRIRWSVGTYYGPEYAPTAIVLAAFPILVAVAVSAFRGGATLLEQTETGSRERGYYELAALSVLLSLLVAQLALVLANLW
;
A
#
# COMPACT_ATOMS: atom_id res chain seq x y z
N MET A 1 3.25 -26.00 -31.73
CA MET A 1 3.75 -25.24 -30.57
C MET A 1 3.33 -25.97 -29.30
N SER A 2 4.29 -26.43 -28.50
CA SER A 2 4.03 -27.25 -27.31
C SER A 2 3.63 -26.35 -26.12
N PRO A 3 2.63 -26.72 -25.30
CA PRO A 3 2.15 -25.90 -24.18
C PRO A 3 3.23 -25.55 -23.14
N SER A 4 4.32 -26.32 -23.07
CA SER A 4 5.46 -26.06 -22.19
C SER A 4 6.29 -24.82 -22.57
N THR A 5 6.36 -24.46 -23.86
CA THR A 5 7.15 -23.30 -24.33
C THR A 5 6.46 -21.98 -23.97
N ARG A 6 5.12 -21.95 -23.97
CA ARG A 6 4.33 -20.75 -23.67
C ARG A 6 4.44 -20.33 -22.19
N ALA A 7 4.48 -21.30 -21.28
CA ALA A 7 4.58 -21.04 -19.84
C ALA A 7 5.97 -20.52 -19.41
N ILE A 8 7.03 -20.87 -20.16
CA ILE A 8 8.40 -20.39 -19.89
C ILE A 8 8.55 -18.94 -20.36
N ASP A 9 8.00 -18.58 -21.53
CA ASP A 9 8.02 -17.19 -22.01
C ASP A 9 7.24 -16.24 -21.09
N ASP A 10 6.04 -16.64 -20.64
CA ASP A 10 5.19 -15.80 -19.78
C ASP A 10 5.81 -15.54 -18.38
N ARG A 11 6.51 -16.54 -17.84
CA ARG A 11 7.28 -16.40 -16.59
C ARG A 11 8.53 -15.53 -16.76
N THR A 12 9.12 -15.55 -17.94
CA THR A 12 10.31 -14.73 -18.26
C THR A 12 9.91 -13.28 -18.50
N ASP A 13 8.71 -13.02 -19.02
CA ASP A 13 8.21 -11.67 -19.30
C ASP A 13 7.71 -10.96 -18.03
N SER A 14 6.94 -11.66 -17.19
CA SER A 14 6.51 -11.14 -15.88
C SER A 14 7.69 -10.79 -14.96
N THR A 15 8.76 -11.60 -14.97
CA THR A 15 9.98 -11.30 -14.21
C THR A 15 10.80 -10.14 -14.78
N ARG A 16 10.73 -9.87 -16.10
CA ARG A 16 11.36 -8.69 -16.71
C ARG A 16 10.60 -7.41 -16.41
N ILE A 17 9.27 -7.43 -16.48
CA ILE A 17 8.42 -6.26 -16.20
C ILE A 17 8.58 -5.85 -14.74
N THR A 18 8.49 -6.81 -13.81
CA THR A 18 8.69 -6.55 -12.38
C THR A 18 10.08 -6.01 -12.07
N ARG A 19 11.15 -6.55 -12.69
CA ARG A 19 12.51 -6.02 -12.54
C ARG A 19 12.67 -4.61 -13.12
N ARG A 20 12.06 -4.31 -14.26
CA ARG A 20 12.11 -2.97 -14.87
C ARG A 20 11.35 -1.95 -14.03
N ALA A 21 10.15 -2.28 -13.56
CA ALA A 21 9.38 -1.42 -12.68
C ALA A 21 10.11 -1.19 -11.34
N ALA A 22 10.69 -2.24 -10.75
CA ALA A 22 11.51 -2.12 -9.54
C ALA A 22 12.76 -1.27 -9.77
N GLY A 23 13.43 -1.41 -10.93
CA GLY A 23 14.59 -0.60 -11.32
C GLY A 23 14.23 0.88 -11.50
N TRP A 24 13.10 1.16 -12.16
CA TRP A 24 12.57 2.51 -12.38
C TRP A 24 12.10 3.19 -11.08
N LEU A 25 11.43 2.44 -10.21
CA LEU A 25 11.08 2.93 -8.87
C LEU A 25 12.33 3.20 -8.04
N ARG A 26 13.32 2.31 -8.09
CA ARG A 26 14.57 2.49 -7.34
C ARG A 26 15.35 3.74 -7.77
N THR A 27 15.34 4.11 -9.06
CA THR A 27 15.95 5.38 -9.50
C THR A 27 15.14 6.61 -9.07
N ARG A 28 13.81 6.54 -9.10
CA ARG A 28 12.92 7.62 -8.61
C ARG A 28 12.91 7.77 -7.09
N LEU A 29 13.21 6.72 -6.34
CA LEU A 29 13.27 6.67 -4.88
C LEU A 29 14.69 6.90 -4.32
N GLY A 30 15.58 7.50 -5.12
CA GLY A 30 16.95 7.83 -4.71
C GLY A 30 17.03 8.66 -3.43
N ARG A 31 18.22 8.69 -2.81
CA ARG A 31 18.48 9.21 -1.44
C ARG A 31 17.85 10.59 -1.15
N SER A 32 17.81 11.47 -2.15
CA SER A 32 17.32 12.85 -2.11
C SER A 32 15.92 13.05 -2.73
N SER A 33 15.22 11.98 -3.09
CA SER A 33 13.90 12.10 -3.71
C SER A 33 12.83 12.50 -2.71
N PRO A 34 12.03 13.56 -2.97
CA PRO A 34 10.89 13.92 -2.13
C PRO A 34 9.81 12.82 -2.13
N LEU A 35 9.82 11.92 -3.11
CA LEU A 35 8.87 10.81 -3.24
C LEU A 35 9.23 9.59 -2.39
N ARG A 36 10.30 9.63 -1.59
CA ARG A 36 10.65 8.49 -0.72
C ARG A 36 9.54 8.18 0.28
N PRO A 37 9.12 6.91 0.42
CA PRO A 37 8.18 6.45 1.44
C PRO A 37 8.59 6.85 2.85
N THR A 38 9.89 6.75 3.15
CA THR A 38 10.47 7.16 4.44
C THR A 38 10.72 8.67 4.53
N GLY A 39 10.56 9.40 3.42
CA GLY A 39 10.73 10.85 3.31
C GLY A 39 9.39 11.58 3.21
N GLY A 40 9.29 12.51 2.26
CA GLY A 40 8.06 13.28 2.01
C GLY A 40 6.94 12.43 1.38
N GLY A 41 7.28 11.38 0.63
CA GLY A 41 6.32 10.51 -0.04
C GLY A 41 5.38 9.78 0.92
N GLY A 42 5.88 9.37 2.09
CA GLY A 42 5.04 8.78 3.14
C GLY A 42 3.98 9.74 3.65
N LEU A 43 4.34 11.00 3.91
CA LEU A 43 3.40 12.03 4.36
C LEU A 43 2.35 12.34 3.28
N ALA A 44 2.75 12.37 2.01
CA ALA A 44 1.82 12.50 0.90
C ALA A 44 0.81 11.34 0.88
N LEU A 45 1.23 10.11 1.14
CA LEU A 45 0.33 8.95 1.21
C LEU A 45 -0.64 9.04 2.38
N VAL A 46 -0.21 9.57 3.54
CA VAL A 46 -1.13 9.87 4.66
C VAL A 46 -2.18 10.89 4.24
N ALA A 47 -1.78 11.98 3.59
CA ALA A 47 -2.69 13.02 3.11
C ALA A 47 -3.69 12.47 2.07
N VAL A 48 -3.21 11.64 1.13
CA VAL A 48 -4.07 10.96 0.16
C VAL A 48 -5.06 10.03 0.85
N SER A 49 -4.61 9.22 1.82
CA SER A 49 -5.50 8.33 2.59
C SER A 49 -6.56 9.11 3.37
N ALA A 50 -6.19 10.25 3.96
CA ALA A 50 -7.13 11.13 4.64
C ALA A 50 -8.14 11.76 3.66
N ALA A 51 -7.68 12.25 2.50
CA ALA A 51 -8.55 12.82 1.48
C ALA A 51 -9.57 11.80 0.94
N VAL A 52 -9.13 10.57 0.66
CA VAL A 52 -10.01 9.46 0.26
C VAL A 52 -11.03 9.15 1.37
N SER A 53 -10.60 9.13 2.63
CA SER A 53 -11.49 8.89 3.78
C SER A 53 -12.56 9.97 3.89
N LEU A 54 -12.17 11.25 3.76
CA LEU A 54 -13.10 12.37 3.84
C LEU A 54 -14.09 12.38 2.66
N ALA A 55 -13.61 12.13 1.45
CA ALA A 55 -14.46 12.02 0.27
C ALA A 55 -15.46 10.87 0.41
N ALA A 56 -15.01 9.70 0.90
CA ALA A 56 -15.84 8.53 1.10
C ALA A 56 -16.88 8.73 2.22
N ALA A 57 -16.57 9.52 3.27
CA ALA A 57 -17.51 9.80 4.35
C ALA A 57 -18.77 10.54 3.87
N GLY A 58 -18.69 11.33 2.80
CA GLY A 58 -19.84 11.99 2.18
C GLY A 58 -20.67 11.08 1.28
N LEU A 59 -20.11 9.95 0.85
CA LEU A 59 -20.75 9.00 -0.08
C LEU A 59 -21.32 7.76 0.62
N LEU A 60 -20.74 7.40 1.76
CA LEU A 60 -21.06 6.19 2.51
C LEU A 60 -22.06 6.49 3.64
N GLY A 61 -22.96 5.55 3.93
CA GLY A 61 -23.91 5.66 5.04
C GLY A 61 -23.24 5.65 6.42
N GLY A 62 -24.02 5.74 7.51
CA GLY A 62 -23.48 5.80 8.88
C GLY A 62 -22.73 4.53 9.35
N THR A 63 -22.93 3.41 8.67
CA THR A 63 -22.27 2.13 8.94
C THR A 63 -21.75 1.50 7.66
N LEU A 64 -20.56 0.89 7.72
CA LEU A 64 -19.94 0.12 6.65
C LEU A 64 -20.02 -1.37 6.90
N ARG A 65 -20.27 -2.15 5.85
CA ARG A 65 -20.12 -3.59 5.87
C ARG A 65 -18.63 -3.94 5.90
N ILE A 66 -18.23 -4.67 6.93
CA ILE A 66 -16.86 -5.16 7.14
C ILE A 66 -16.74 -6.67 6.93
N ARG A 67 -17.87 -7.39 6.93
CA ARG A 67 -17.93 -8.81 6.57
C ARG A 67 -18.95 -9.06 5.48
N TRP A 68 -18.50 -9.61 4.37
CA TRP A 68 -19.38 -10.21 3.37
C TRP A 68 -19.69 -11.65 3.80
N SER A 69 -20.95 -12.06 3.69
CA SER A 69 -21.39 -13.38 4.17
C SER A 69 -20.64 -14.46 3.38
N VAL A 70 -19.80 -15.23 4.07
CA VAL A 70 -19.20 -16.45 3.53
C VAL A 70 -19.89 -17.61 4.25
N GLY A 71 -20.99 -18.11 3.67
CA GLY A 71 -21.76 -19.24 4.22
C GLY A 71 -23.11 -18.89 4.85
N THR A 72 -23.78 -19.90 5.38
CA THR A 72 -25.20 -19.88 5.76
C THR A 72 -25.52 -19.36 7.17
N TYR A 73 -24.52 -19.10 8.03
CA TYR A 73 -24.76 -19.01 9.48
C TYR A 73 -24.47 -17.67 10.16
N TYR A 74 -23.83 -16.71 9.50
CA TYR A 74 -23.66 -15.37 10.07
C TYR A 74 -23.81 -14.30 8.98
N GLY A 75 -24.79 -13.40 9.18
CA GLY A 75 -25.06 -12.29 8.28
C GLY A 75 -23.92 -11.27 8.17
N PRO A 76 -24.10 -10.22 7.35
CA PRO A 76 -23.13 -9.14 7.25
C PRO A 76 -22.88 -8.46 8.61
N GLU A 77 -21.62 -8.22 8.93
CA GLU A 77 -21.22 -7.40 10.07
C GLU A 77 -20.95 -5.97 9.61
N TYR A 78 -21.36 -5.02 10.44
CA TYR A 78 -21.26 -3.60 10.19
C TYR A 78 -20.45 -2.91 11.27
N ALA A 79 -19.66 -1.91 10.87
CA ALA A 79 -18.91 -1.04 11.77
C ALA A 79 -19.24 0.43 11.48
N PRO A 80 -19.11 1.32 12.47
CA PRO A 80 -19.31 2.76 12.25
C PRO A 80 -18.36 3.31 11.18
N THR A 81 -18.92 3.94 10.15
CA THR A 81 -18.18 4.44 8.98
C THR A 81 -17.04 5.36 9.38
N ALA A 82 -17.30 6.29 10.31
CA ALA A 82 -16.30 7.23 10.80
C ALA A 82 -15.08 6.55 11.42
N ILE A 83 -15.30 5.48 12.22
CA ILE A 83 -14.20 4.74 12.86
C ILE A 83 -13.35 4.03 11.82
N VAL A 84 -14.00 3.33 10.89
CA VAL A 84 -13.33 2.58 9.83
C VAL A 84 -12.51 3.51 8.92
N LEU A 85 -13.11 4.61 8.47
CA LEU A 85 -12.43 5.57 7.60
C LEU A 85 -11.30 6.30 8.33
N ALA A 86 -11.43 6.61 9.62
CA ALA A 86 -10.35 7.20 10.40
C ALA A 86 -9.18 6.23 10.63
N ALA A 87 -9.43 4.92 10.70
CA ALA A 87 -8.40 3.93 10.94
C ALA A 87 -7.34 3.88 9.82
N PHE A 88 -7.73 4.05 8.55
CA PHE A 88 -6.80 4.00 7.42
C PHE A 88 -5.68 5.06 7.46
N PRO A 89 -5.97 6.37 7.53
CA PRO A 89 -4.91 7.38 7.61
C PRO A 89 -4.06 7.23 8.87
N ILE A 90 -4.64 6.75 9.98
CA ILE A 90 -3.90 6.42 11.21
C ILE A 90 -2.92 5.27 10.96
N LEU A 91 -3.37 4.16 10.35
CA LEU A 91 -2.52 3.01 10.04
C LEU A 91 -1.39 3.40 9.07
N VAL A 92 -1.70 4.20 8.04
CA VAL A 92 -0.68 4.72 7.11
C VAL A 92 0.32 5.60 7.86
N ALA A 93 -0.13 6.50 8.74
CA ALA A 93 0.75 7.37 9.53
C ALA A 93 1.67 6.58 10.47
N VAL A 94 1.14 5.56 11.15
CA VAL A 94 1.90 4.65 12.01
C VAL A 94 2.94 3.90 11.16
N ALA A 95 2.55 3.34 10.02
CA ALA A 95 3.46 2.64 9.12
C ALA A 95 4.58 3.55 8.61
N VAL A 96 4.26 4.77 8.15
CA VAL A 96 5.26 5.77 7.71
C VAL A 96 6.23 6.10 8.83
N SER A 97 5.75 6.29 10.06
CA SER A 97 6.58 6.59 11.22
C SER A 97 7.51 5.44 11.57
N ALA A 98 7.01 4.20 11.55
CA ALA A 98 7.81 3.00 11.75
C ALA A 98 8.89 2.85 10.66
N PHE A 99 8.52 3.04 9.39
CA PHE A 99 9.48 2.94 8.29
C PHE A 99 10.54 4.04 8.35
N ARG A 100 10.17 5.24 8.78
CA ARG A 100 11.11 6.34 9.07
C ARG A 100 12.11 5.97 10.16
N GLY A 101 11.63 5.47 11.30
CA GLY A 101 12.48 5.02 12.39
C GLY A 101 13.45 3.92 11.95
N GLY A 102 12.95 2.91 11.23
CA GLY A 102 13.82 1.87 10.68
C GLY A 102 14.84 2.41 9.68
N ALA A 103 14.46 3.35 8.81
CA ALA A 103 15.40 3.97 7.88
C ALA A 103 16.53 4.73 8.60
N THR A 104 16.22 5.43 9.70
CA THR A 104 17.23 6.12 10.51
C THR A 104 18.18 5.16 11.21
N LEU A 105 17.70 3.99 11.66
CA LEU A 105 18.55 2.97 12.25
C LEU A 105 19.46 2.32 11.19
N LEU A 106 18.94 2.05 9.99
CA LEU A 106 19.75 1.53 8.87
C LEU A 106 20.84 2.50 8.41
N GLU A 107 20.68 3.81 8.63
CA GLU A 107 21.74 4.78 8.35
C GLU A 107 22.91 4.69 9.33
N GLN A 108 22.65 4.28 10.57
CA GLN A 108 23.68 4.15 11.61
C GLN A 108 24.55 2.90 11.42
N THR A 109 24.09 1.90 10.67
CA THR A 109 24.75 0.59 10.53
C THR A 109 25.60 0.44 9.25
N GLU A 110 25.99 1.54 8.59
CA GLU A 110 26.76 1.55 7.30
C GLU A 110 26.18 0.65 6.19
N THR A 111 24.87 0.41 6.23
CA THR A 111 24.17 -0.49 5.30
C THR A 111 24.28 0.03 3.85
N GLY A 112 24.57 -0.85 2.90
CA GLY A 112 24.88 -0.50 1.51
C GLY A 112 23.69 0.10 0.76
N SER A 113 23.95 0.86 -0.32
CA SER A 113 22.92 1.53 -1.14
C SER A 113 21.85 0.57 -1.70
N ARG A 114 22.21 -0.71 -1.90
CA ARG A 114 21.33 -1.76 -2.39
C ARG A 114 20.28 -2.21 -1.37
N GLU A 115 20.67 -2.37 -0.11
CA GLU A 115 19.81 -2.82 1.00
C GLU A 115 18.77 -1.75 1.33
N ARG A 116 19.21 -0.48 1.37
CA ARG A 116 18.32 0.68 1.48
C ARG A 116 17.28 0.73 0.36
N GLY A 117 17.68 0.41 -0.88
CA GLY A 117 16.75 0.34 -2.01
C GLY A 117 15.68 -0.75 -1.86
N TYR A 118 15.99 -1.89 -1.23
CA TYR A 118 14.98 -2.92 -0.95
C TYR A 118 14.05 -2.52 0.19
N TYR A 119 14.59 -1.88 1.22
CA TYR A 119 13.80 -1.36 2.34
C TYR A 119 12.77 -0.32 1.89
N GLU A 120 13.16 0.64 1.04
CA GLU A 120 12.22 1.63 0.49
C GLU A 120 11.14 0.99 -0.38
N LEU A 121 11.49 -0.01 -1.19
CA LEU A 121 10.51 -0.73 -1.98
C LEU A 121 9.51 -1.49 -1.11
N ALA A 122 9.98 -2.11 -0.02
CA ALA A 122 9.11 -2.78 0.95
C ALA A 122 8.19 -1.78 1.68
N ALA A 123 8.72 -0.63 2.09
CA ALA A 123 7.93 0.43 2.68
C ALA A 123 6.85 0.94 1.71
N LEU A 124 7.23 1.22 0.45
CA LEU A 124 6.28 1.63 -0.58
C LEU A 124 5.20 0.58 -0.82
N SER A 125 5.58 -0.70 -0.92
CA SER A 125 4.62 -1.76 -1.20
C SER A 125 3.60 -1.89 -0.07
N VAL A 126 4.03 -1.83 1.19
CA VAL A 126 3.12 -1.88 2.34
C VAL A 126 2.16 -0.69 2.33
N LEU A 127 2.66 0.54 2.14
CA LEU A 127 1.82 1.73 2.13
C LEU A 127 0.82 1.72 0.96
N LEU A 128 1.25 1.26 -0.22
CA LEU A 128 0.38 1.13 -1.38
C LEU A 128 -0.68 0.06 -1.15
N SER A 129 -0.33 -1.08 -0.54
CA SER A 129 -1.30 -2.11 -0.16
C SER A 129 -2.37 -1.59 0.79
N LEU A 130 -2.00 -0.75 1.77
CA LEU A 130 -2.98 -0.11 2.66
C LEU A 130 -3.95 0.80 1.90
N LEU A 131 -3.45 1.60 0.95
CA LEU A 131 -4.30 2.45 0.10
C LEU A 131 -5.22 1.63 -0.81
N VAL A 132 -4.70 0.56 -1.43
CA VAL A 132 -5.50 -0.33 -2.26
C VAL A 132 -6.60 -1.00 -1.44
N ALA A 133 -6.28 -1.46 -0.22
CA ALA A 133 -7.27 -2.02 0.70
C ALA A 133 -8.35 -1.00 1.09
N GLN A 134 -7.96 0.25 1.37
CA GLN A 134 -8.90 1.35 1.63
C GLN A 134 -9.86 1.56 0.46
N LEU A 135 -9.32 1.68 -0.76
CA LEU A 135 -10.13 1.89 -1.96
C LEU A 135 -11.04 0.70 -2.24
N ALA A 136 -10.54 -0.52 -2.11
CA ALA A 136 -11.34 -1.73 -2.26
C ALA A 136 -12.50 -1.77 -1.27
N LEU A 137 -12.26 -1.42 0.00
CA LEU A 137 -13.30 -1.36 1.03
C LEU A 137 -14.37 -0.32 0.69
N VAL A 138 -13.96 0.89 0.28
CA VAL A 138 -14.87 1.97 -0.12
C VAL A 138 -15.71 1.53 -1.31
N LEU A 139 -15.08 1.03 -2.38
CA LEU A 139 -15.77 0.59 -3.58
C LEU A 139 -16.74 -0.56 -3.29
N ALA A 140 -16.35 -1.53 -2.46
CA ALA A 140 -17.21 -2.65 -2.07
C ALA A 140 -18.40 -2.26 -1.18
N ASN A 141 -18.44 -1.03 -0.68
CA ASN A 141 -19.57 -0.48 0.09
C ASN A 141 -20.36 0.60 -0.68
N LEU A 142 -19.93 0.96 -1.89
CA LEU A 142 -20.69 1.82 -2.80
C LEU A 142 -21.63 1.01 -3.72
N TRP A 143 -21.36 -0.28 -3.88
CA TRP A 143 -22.14 -1.25 -4.64
C TRP A 143 -22.81 -2.25 -3.70
#